data_AF-A0A5E4KXS5-F1
#
_entry.id   AF-A0A5E4KXS5-F1
#
_cell.length_a   1.000
_cell.length_b   1.000
_cell.length_c   1.000
_cell.angle_alpha   90.00
_cell.angle_beta   90.00
_cell.angle_gamma   90.00
#
_symmetry.space_group_name_H-M   'P 1'
#
loop_
_entity.id
_entity.type
_entity.pdbx_description
1 polymer ?
#
loop_
_entity_poly.entity_id
_entity_poly.type
_entity_poly.pdbx_seq_one_letter_code
_entity_poly.pdbx_strand_id
1 'polypeptide(L)'
;MKQTKPFDKCPVCGGELEEKEVEKILKGGVNTAIIRVRAEVCLHCGERLYSQETVRLFEEIRRKLERKEVANFQPIGQSFKVTV
;
A
#
# COMPACT_ATOMS: atom_id res chain seq x y z
N MET A 1 -16.35 -13.86 -6.06
CA MET A 1 -17.03 -12.66 -6.61
C MET A 1 -15.97 -11.86 -7.35
N LYS A 2 -16.17 -11.56 -8.64
CA LYS A 2 -15.17 -10.90 -9.49
C LYS A 2 -15.19 -9.41 -9.16
N GLN A 3 -14.08 -8.88 -8.65
CA GLN A 3 -13.91 -7.44 -8.41
C GLN A 3 -13.98 -6.74 -9.77
N THR A 4 -15.01 -5.91 -9.98
CA THR A 4 -15.16 -5.07 -11.16
C THR A 4 -14.13 -3.96 -11.08
N LYS A 5 -13.32 -3.80 -12.13
CA LYS A 5 -12.35 -2.70 -12.27
C LYS A 5 -13.10 -1.36 -12.21
N PRO A 6 -12.88 -0.52 -11.18
CA PRO A 6 -13.70 0.68 -11.00
C PRO A 6 -13.35 1.82 -11.98
N PHE A 7 -12.20 1.75 -12.66
CA PHE A 7 -11.74 2.77 -13.60
C PHE A 7 -11.08 2.13 -14.83
N ASP A 8 -11.55 2.47 -16.04
CA ASP A 8 -10.90 2.00 -17.29
C ASP A 8 -9.61 2.78 -17.62
N LYS A 9 -9.54 4.05 -17.19
CA LYS A 9 -8.38 4.95 -17.36
C LYS A 9 -8.02 5.59 -16.02
N CYS A 10 -6.79 6.09 -15.90
CA CYS A 10 -6.32 6.74 -14.69
C CYS A 10 -7.20 7.96 -14.35
N PRO A 11 -7.81 8.03 -13.15
CA PRO A 11 -8.65 9.15 -12.76
C PRO A 11 -7.87 10.44 -12.52
N VAL A 12 -6.54 10.37 -12.43
CA VAL A 12 -5.66 11.54 -12.20
C VAL A 12 -5.23 12.20 -13.52
N CYS A 13 -4.95 11.42 -14.58
CA CYS A 13 -4.39 11.95 -15.82
C CYS A 13 -4.99 11.39 -17.12
N GLY A 14 -5.97 10.48 -17.05
CA GLY A 14 -6.55 9.82 -18.23
C GLY A 14 -5.68 8.74 -18.88
N GLY A 15 -4.48 8.47 -18.35
CA GLY A 15 -3.55 7.48 -18.88
C GLY A 15 -4.00 6.02 -18.72
N GLU A 16 -3.30 5.10 -19.38
CA GLU A 16 -3.56 3.67 -19.30
C GLU A 16 -3.16 3.08 -17.94
N LEU A 17 -3.96 2.11 -17.48
CA LEU A 17 -3.80 1.40 -16.23
C LEU A 17 -3.44 -0.07 -16.50
N GLU A 18 -2.42 -0.57 -15.83
CA GLU A 18 -1.98 -1.97 -15.91
C GLU A 18 -1.89 -2.57 -14.48
N GLU A 19 -2.37 -3.80 -14.29
CA GLU A 19 -2.21 -4.49 -13.01
C GLU A 19 -0.74 -4.90 -12.79
N LYS A 20 -0.16 -4.48 -11.66
CA LYS A 20 1.21 -4.80 -11.26
C LYS A 20 1.27 -5.20 -9.80
N GLU A 21 2.23 -6.04 -9.45
CA GLU A 21 2.64 -6.18 -8.05
C GLU A 21 3.47 -4.96 -7.67
N VAL A 22 3.07 -4.27 -6.60
CA VAL A 22 3.76 -3.09 -6.09
C VAL A 22 4.07 -3.27 -4.61
N GLU A 23 5.20 -2.69 -4.21
CA GLU A 23 5.55 -2.56 -2.81
C GLU A 23 4.95 -1.26 -2.23
N LYS A 24 4.34 -1.38 -1.05
CA LYS A 24 3.82 -0.25 -0.26
C LYS A 24 4.45 -0.24 1.12
N ILE A 25 5.05 0.89 1.46
CA ILE A 25 5.52 1.19 2.82
C ILE A 25 4.33 1.77 3.61
N LEU A 26 4.03 1.16 4.75
CA LEU A 26 2.99 1.57 5.69
C LEU A 26 3.65 2.03 6.99
N LYS A 27 3.19 3.16 7.52
CA LYS A 27 3.67 3.74 8.77
C LYS A 27 2.52 3.81 9.78
N GLY A 28 2.81 3.51 11.05
CA GLY A 28 1.91 3.69 12.19
C GLY A 28 2.76 3.90 13.45
N GLY A 29 2.54 5.02 14.14
CA GLY A 29 3.39 5.49 15.22
C GLY A 29 4.84 5.64 14.76
N VAL A 30 5.75 4.99 15.48
CA VAL A 30 7.18 4.92 15.16
C VAL A 30 7.56 3.68 14.32
N ASN A 31 6.59 2.81 14.02
CA ASN A 31 6.83 1.55 13.32
C ASN A 31 6.55 1.68 11.81
N THR A 32 7.27 0.88 11.01
CA THR A 32 7.09 0.77 9.56
C THR A 32 6.94 -0.69 9.16
N ALA A 33 6.00 -0.97 8.24
CA ALA A 33 5.88 -2.27 7.58
C ALA A 33 5.96 -2.10 6.05
N ILE A 34 6.34 -3.18 5.39
CA ILE A 34 6.36 -3.29 3.94
C ILE A 34 5.39 -4.41 3.55
N ILE A 35 4.55 -4.16 2.55
CA ILE A 35 3.65 -5.16 1.97
C ILE A 35 3.69 -5.10 0.45
N ARG A 36 3.69 -6.27 -0.19
CA ARG A 36 3.47 -6.40 -1.63
C ARG A 36 2.01 -6.72 -1.90
N VAL A 37 1.40 -5.97 -2.80
CA VAL A 37 0.00 -6.15 -3.21
C VAL A 37 -0.14 -5.92 -4.71
N ARG A 38 -1.19 -6.47 -5.31
CA ARG A 38 -1.59 -6.07 -6.66
C ARG A 38 -2.30 -4.72 -6.62
N ALA A 39 -1.98 -3.88 -7.60
CA ALA A 39 -2.62 -2.59 -7.81
C ALA A 39 -2.66 -2.28 -9.30
N GLU A 40 -3.61 -1.45 -9.71
CA GLU A 40 -3.56 -0.87 -11.04
C GLU A 40 -2.63 0.33 -11.03
N VAL A 41 -1.62 0.33 -11.90
CA VAL A 41 -0.61 1.37 -11.97
C VAL A 41 -0.77 2.12 -13.28
N CYS A 42 -0.88 3.45 -13.20
CA CYS A 42 -0.90 4.28 -14.38
C CYS A 42 0.48 4.26 -15.05
N LEU A 43 0.51 3.89 -16.34
CA LEU A 43 1.73 3.85 -17.15
C LEU A 43 2.28 5.23 -17.48
N HIS A 44 1.48 6.29 -17.27
CA HIS A 44 1.87 7.65 -17.57
C HIS A 44 2.35 8.42 -16.32
N CYS A 45 1.54 8.49 -15.25
CA CYS A 45 1.88 9.27 -14.06
C CYS A 45 2.31 8.42 -12.84
N GLY A 46 2.23 7.09 -12.91
CA GLY A 46 2.60 6.19 -11.81
C GLY A 46 1.60 6.12 -10.66
N GLU A 47 0.43 6.76 -10.77
CA GLU A 47 -0.66 6.65 -9.79
C GLU A 47 -1.03 5.18 -9.55
N ARG A 48 -1.33 4.82 -8.29
CA ARG A 48 -1.60 3.43 -7.89
C ARG A 48 -3.00 3.32 -7.31
N LEU A 49 -3.87 2.59 -7.98
CA LEU A 49 -5.24 2.33 -7.55
C LEU A 49 -5.30 0.96 -6.85
N TYR A 50 -5.80 0.96 -5.62
CA TYR A 50 -5.93 -0.22 -4.79
C TYR A 50 -7.41 -0.60 -4.66
N SER A 51 -7.70 -1.90 -4.57
CA SER A 51 -9.05 -2.36 -4.25
C SER A 51 -9.45 -1.93 -2.83
N GLN A 52 -10.76 -1.92 -2.55
CA GLN A 52 -11.26 -1.55 -1.24
C GLN A 52 -10.75 -2.49 -0.14
N GLU A 53 -10.60 -3.77 -0.45
CA GLU A 53 -10.07 -4.80 0.42
C GLU A 53 -8.59 -4.55 0.74
N THR A 54 -7.79 -4.17 -0.26
CA THR A 54 -6.39 -3.78 -0.05
C THR A 54 -6.29 -2.50 0.79
N VAL A 55 -7.16 -1.51 0.58
CA VAL A 55 -7.20 -0.30 1.41
C VAL A 55 -7.54 -0.64 2.88
N ARG A 56 -8.54 -1.51 3.12
CA ARG A 56 -8.89 -1.98 4.47
C ARG A 56 -7.73 -2.71 5.15
N LEU A 57 -7.01 -3.55 4.41
CA LEU A 57 -5.81 -4.23 4.90
C LEU A 57 -4.73 -3.21 5.31
N PHE A 58 -4.52 -2.16 4.50
CA PHE A 58 -3.57 -1.11 4.86
C PHE A 58 -3.96 -0.39 6.16
N GLU A 59 -5.24 -0.07 6.35
CA GLU A 59 -5.75 0.55 7.56
C GLU A 59 -5.56 -0.34 8.78
N GLU A 60 -5.83 -1.64 8.67
CA GLU A 60 -5.59 -2.61 9.72
C GLU A 60 -4.12 -2.67 10.12
N ILE A 61 -3.21 -2.77 9.13
CA ILE A 61 -1.77 -2.82 9.38
C ILE A 61 -1.29 -1.53 10.06
N ARG A 62 -1.73 -0.36 9.59
CA ARG A 62 -1.37 0.93 10.22
C ARG A 62 -1.81 0.98 11.68
N ARG A 63 -3.03 0.50 11.99
CA ARG A 63 -3.53 0.43 13.37
C ARG A 63 -2.70 -0.52 14.23
N LYS A 64 -2.34 -1.70 13.71
CA LYS A 64 -1.46 -2.66 14.42
C LYS A 64 -0.07 -2.08 14.68
N LEU A 65 0.52 -1.38 13.71
CA LEU A 65 1.80 -0.69 13.86
C LEU A 65 1.75 0.38 14.95
N GLU A 66 0.71 1.23 14.94
CA GLU A 66 0.50 2.28 15.95
C GLU A 66 0.42 1.70 17.37
N ARG A 67 -0.33 0.59 17.53
CA ARG A 67 -0.55 -0.08 18.82
C ARG A 67 0.56 -1.04 19.22
N LYS A 68 1.60 -1.19 18.40
CA LYS A 68 2.70 -2.17 18.57
C LYS A 68 2.21 -3.63 18.61
N GLU A 69 1.07 -3.93 18.00
CA GLU A 69 0.47 -5.27 17.86
C GLU A 69 1.12 -6.03 16.68
N VAL A 70 2.45 -6.21 16.73
CA VAL A 70 3.25 -6.71 15.61
C VAL A 70 3.78 -8.14 15.80
N ALA A 71 3.22 -8.89 16.76
CA ALA A 71 3.68 -10.24 17.10
C ALA A 71 3.61 -11.22 15.91
N ASN A 72 2.71 -10.97 14.95
CA ASN A 72 2.56 -11.77 13.73
C ASN A 72 3.23 -11.14 12.50
N PHE A 73 4.05 -10.10 12.66
CA PHE A 73 4.81 -9.49 11.56
C PHE A 73 6.25 -10.02 11.56
N GLN A 74 6.85 -10.14 10.38
CA GLN A 74 8.25 -10.53 10.24
C GLN A 74 9.16 -9.30 10.33
N PRO A 75 10.12 -9.24 11.27
CA PRO A 75 11.15 -8.21 11.26
C PRO A 75 12.03 -8.37 10.02
N ILE A 76 12.22 -7.29 9.26
CA ILE A 76 13.03 -7.29 8.02
C ILE A 76 14.30 -6.43 8.14
N GLY A 77 14.46 -5.68 9.22
CA GLY A 77 15.59 -4.77 9.43
C GLY A 77 15.33 -3.75 10.53
N GLN A 78 16.22 -2.76 10.65
CA GLN A 78 16.09 -1.63 11.57
C GLN A 78 15.92 -0.33 10.79
N SER A 79 15.04 0.54 11.27
CA SER A 79 14.86 1.90 10.74
C SER A 79 15.33 2.90 11.79
N PHE A 80 16.04 3.94 11.35
CA PHE A 80 16.61 4.96 12.23
C PHE A 80 16.08 6.34 11.84
N LYS A 81 15.77 7.17 12.84
CA LYS A 81 15.49 8.60 12.64
C LYS A 81 16.76 9.39 12.95
N VAL A 82 17.25 10.16 11.97
CA VAL A 82 18.38 11.08 12.19
C VAL A 82 17.82 12.41 12.69
N THR A 83 18.23 12.83 13.89
CA THR A 83 18.00 14.19 14.40
C THR A 83 19.17 15.07 13.95
N VAL A 84 18.88 16.06 13.11
CA VAL A 84 19.79 17.17 12.77
C VAL A 84 19.47 18.40 13.61
#